data_AF-A0A2V7GH60-F1
#
_entry.id   AF-A0A2V7GH60-F1
#
_cell.length_a   1.000
_cell.length_b   1.000
_cell.length_c   1.000
_cell.angle_alpha   90.00
_cell.angle_beta   90.00
_cell.angle_gamma   90.00
#
_symmetry.space_group_name_H-M   'P 1'
#
loop_
_entity.id
_entity.type
_entity.pdbx_description
1 polymer ?
#
loop_
_entity_poly.entity_id
_entity_poly.type
_entity_poly.pdbx_seq_one_letter_code
_entity_poly.pdbx_strand_id
1 'polypeptide(L)' 'MEPPLTIDTLRTLATLQGLELTDEELAGLLPLVQAGRSMAESLRGALPGDVEPAFQYRIM' A
#
# COMPACT_ATOMS: atom_id res chain seq x y z
N MET A 1 -11.95 -6.99 10.66
CA MET A 1 -11.35 -7.21 9.33
C MET A 1 -11.30 -5.87 8.64
N GLU A 2 -10.13 -5.44 8.17
CA GLU A 2 -10.06 -4.22 7.36
C GLU A 2 -10.78 -4.43 6.02
N PRO A 3 -11.37 -3.37 5.42
CA PRO A 3 -12.07 -3.51 4.15
C PRO A 3 -11.12 -3.93 3.01
N PRO A 4 -11.61 -4.72 2.03
CA PRO A 4 -10.83 -5.14 0.88
C PRO A 4 -10.39 -3.93 0.05
N LEU A 5 -9.16 -3.98 -0.47
CA LEU A 5 -8.70 -3.00 -1.46
C LEU A 5 -9.52 -3.12 -2.74
N THR A 6 -10.03 -1.98 -3.22
CA THR A 6 -10.83 -1.88 -4.45
C THR A 6 -10.09 -1.11 -5.53
N ILE A 7 -10.54 -1.26 -6.78
CA ILE A 7 -10.06 -0.45 -7.92
C ILE A 7 -10.22 1.05 -7.62
N ASP A 8 -11.30 1.48 -6.98
CA ASP A 8 -11.52 2.90 -6.63
C ASP A 8 -10.48 3.42 -5.63
N THR A 9 -10.02 2.55 -4.74
CA THR A 9 -8.93 2.88 -3.81
C THR A 9 -7.64 3.12 -4.59
N LEU A 10 -7.32 2.26 -5.55
CA LEU A 10 -6.14 2.42 -6.41
C LEU A 10 -6.23 3.66 -7.29
N ARG A 11 -7.41 3.94 -7.85
CA ARG A 11 -7.65 5.15 -8.63
C ARG A 11 -7.41 6.40 -7.79
N THR A 12 -7.91 6.43 -6.57
CA THR A 12 -7.69 7.54 -5.63
C THR A 12 -6.19 7.73 -5.34
N LEU A 13 -5.46 6.65 -5.07
CA LEU A 13 -4.02 6.70 -4.82
C LEU A 13 -3.23 7.16 -6.06
N ALA A 14 -3.58 6.68 -7.25
CA ALA A 14 -2.95 7.09 -8.50
C ALA A 14 -3.11 8.61 -8.70
N THR A 15 -4.32 9.14 -8.54
CA THR A 15 -4.60 10.58 -8.63
C THR A 15 -3.80 11.39 -7.62
N LEU A 16 -3.68 10.93 -6.36
CA LEU A 16 -2.90 11.62 -5.33
C LEU A 16 -1.40 11.69 -5.68
N GLN A 17 -0.91 10.71 -6.42
CA GLN A 17 0.48 10.65 -6.90
C GLN A 17 0.68 11.32 -8.27
N GLY A 18 -0.37 11.94 -8.83
CA GLY A 18 -0.32 12.57 -10.16
C GLY A 18 -0.20 11.57 -11.31
N LEU A 19 -0.62 10.32 -11.11
CA LEU A 19 -0.61 9.27 -12.12
C LEU A 19 -1.99 9.14 -12.77
N GLU A 20 -2.01 9.17 -14.10
CA GLU A 20 -3.19 8.82 -14.89
C GLU A 20 -3.06 7.36 -15.33
N LEU A 21 -3.79 6.47 -14.65
CA LEU A 21 -3.83 5.04 -14.95
C LEU A 21 -5.19 4.68 -15.55
N THR A 22 -5.15 3.83 -16.58
CA THR A 22 -6.35 3.24 -17.18
C THR A 22 -6.97 2.20 -16.26
N ASP A 23 -8.26 1.89 -16.48
CA ASP A 23 -8.95 0.85 -15.71
C ASP A 23 -8.30 -0.54 -15.89
N GLU A 24 -7.70 -0.80 -17.06
CA GLU A 24 -7.00 -2.06 -17.34
C GLU A 24 -5.68 -2.16 -16.56
N GLU A 25 -4.91 -1.08 -16.48
CA GLU A 25 -3.71 -1.00 -15.64
C GLU A 25 -4.07 -1.13 -14.15
N LEU A 26 -5.13 -0.46 -13.69
CA LEU A 26 -5.61 -0.57 -12.32
C LEU A 26 -6.07 -2.00 -11.98
N ALA A 27 -6.76 -2.66 -12.91
CA ALA A 27 -7.16 -4.06 -12.76
C ALA A 27 -5.94 -5.00 -12.68
N GLY A 28 -4.91 -4.74 -13.49
CA GLY A 28 -3.64 -5.47 -13.44
C GLY A 28 -2.86 -5.26 -12.14
N LEU A 29 -2.92 -4.05 -11.56
CA LEU A 29 -2.23 -3.71 -10.31
C LEU A 29 -2.93 -4.25 -9.06
N LEU A 30 -4.25 -4.37 -9.07
CA LEU A 30 -5.03 -4.78 -7.92
C LEU A 30 -4.55 -6.07 -7.23
N PRO A 31 -4.33 -7.20 -7.93
CA PRO A 31 -3.84 -8.42 -7.28
C PRO A 31 -2.46 -8.23 -6.65
N LEU A 32 -1.59 -7.42 -7.26
CA LEU A 32 -0.23 -7.17 -6.74
C LEU A 32 -0.29 -6.36 -5.44
N VAL A 33 -1.11 -5.31 -5.39
CA VAL A 33 -1.27 -4.49 -4.19
C VAL A 33 -1.92 -5.29 -3.06
N GLN A 34 -2.90 -6.14 -3.37
CA GLN A 34 -3.52 -7.04 -2.40
C GLN A 34 -2.50 -8.05 -1.82
N ALA A 35 -1.65 -8.64 -2.66
CA ALA A 35 -0.58 -9.53 -2.21
C ALA A 35 0.43 -8.79 -1.31
N GLY A 36 0.88 -7.60 -1.73
CA GLY A 36 1.78 -6.77 -0.94
C GLY A 36 1.21 -6.40 0.43
N ARG A 37 -0.08 -6.06 0.50
CA ARG A 37 -0.78 -5.78 1.77
C ARG A 37 -0.82 -7.00 2.69
N SER A 38 -1.12 -8.18 2.15
CA SER A 38 -1.11 -9.43 2.92
C SER A 38 0.28 -9.73 3.51
N MET A 39 1.33 -9.51 2.72
CA MET A 39 2.72 -9.64 3.19
C MET A 39 3.05 -8.62 4.29
N ALA A 40 2.67 -7.35 4.10
CA ALA A 40 2.90 -6.29 5.09
C ALA A 40 2.17 -6.56 6.41
N GLU A 41 0.95 -7.10 6.37
CA GLU A 41 0.21 -7.48 7.57
C GLU A 41 0.90 -8.64 8.32
N SER A 42 1.44 -9.61 7.57
CA SER A 42 2.24 -10.71 8.15
C SER A 42 3.49 -10.19 8.86
N LEU A 43 4.13 -9.15 8.31
CA LEU A 43 5.28 -8.47 8.92
C LEU A 43 4.89 -7.69 10.18
N ARG A 44 3.75 -7.00 10.19
CA ARG A 44 3.25 -6.26 11.35
C ARG A 44 3.07 -7.17 12.57
N GLY A 45 2.58 -8.39 12.37
CA GLY A 45 2.46 -9.39 13.44
C GLY A 45 3.80 -9.97 13.94
N ALA A 46 4.88 -9.80 13.17
CA ALA A 46 6.21 -10.33 13.49
C ALA A 46 7.14 -9.31 14.15
N LEU A 47 6.80 -8.02 14.13
CA LEU A 47 7.62 -6.96 14.71
C LEU A 47 7.38 -6.83 16.22
N PRO A 48 8.44 -6.71 17.05
CA PRO A 48 8.27 -6.40 18.47
C PRO A 48 7.68 -5.00 18.63
N GLY A 49 6.64 -4.85 19.46
CA GLY A 49 5.89 -3.61 19.63
C GLY A 49 6.68 -2.45 20.27
N ASP A 50 7.84 -2.74 20.86
CA ASP A 50 8.62 -1.81 21.68
C ASP A 50 9.85 -1.26 20.94
N VAL A 51 9.92 -1.48 19.62
CA VAL A 51 11.03 -0.99 18.78
C VAL A 51 10.74 0.44 18.34
N GLU A 52 11.58 1.39 18.80
CA GLU A 52 11.57 2.75 18.29
C GLU A 52 11.81 2.74 16.77
N PRO A 53 10.93 3.35 15.95
CA PRO A 53 11.10 3.36 14.51
C PRO A 53 12.41 4.06 14.11
N ALA A 54 13.22 3.38 13.29
CA ALA A 54 14.43 3.96 12.73
C ALA A 54 14.10 4.95 11.60
N PHE A 55 13.47 6.08 11.93
CA PHE A 55 13.22 7.15 10.96
C PHE A 55 14.54 7.88 10.65
N GLN A 56 15.10 7.61 9.48
CA GLN A 56 16.20 8.42 8.94
C GLN A 56 15.61 9.58 8.14
N TYR A 57 15.20 10.65 8.82
CA TYR A 57 14.80 11.87 8.10
C TYR A 57 16.04 12.52 7.49
N ARG A 58 16.13 12.55 6.16
CA ARG A 58 16.95 13.51 5.45
C ARG A 58 16.05 14.67 5.04
N ILE A 59 15.98 15.69 5.88
CA ILE A 59 15.43 16.99 5.49
C ILE A 59 16.41 17.57 4.46
N MET A 60 15.95 17.78 3.24
CA MET A 60 16.59 18.70 2.28
C MET A 60 15.67 19.89 2.09
#